data_AF-A0AAU7HC02-F1
#
_entry.id   AF-A0AAU7HC02-F1
#
_cell.length_a   1.000
_cell.length_b   1.000
_cell.length_c   1.000
_cell.angle_alpha   90.00
_cell.angle_beta   90.00
_cell.angle_gamma   90.00
#
_symmetry.space_group_name_H-M   'P 1'
#
loop_
_entity.id
_entity.type
_entity.pdbx_description
1 polymer ?
#
loop_
_entity_poly.entity_id
_entity_poly.type
_entity_poly.pdbx_seq_one_letter_code
_entity_poly.pdbx_strand_id
1 'polypeptide(L)'
;MLSYSASKVALNAATVCFAKELAEQGIKINVVEPGNVKTDLNGNTGALTPEQGAMPVIRLALAERHGPTGKFFGPEGRRPW
;
A
#
# COMPACT_ATOMS: atom_id res chain seq x y z
N MET A 1 9.44 -0.12 -16.96
CA MET A 1 8.30 -0.95 -16.47
C MET A 1 8.76 -2.20 -15.75
N LEU A 2 9.55 -3.10 -16.34
CA LEU A 2 9.96 -4.35 -15.69
C LEU A 2 10.69 -4.13 -14.35
N SER A 3 11.68 -3.23 -14.30
CA SER A 3 12.42 -2.90 -13.07
C SER A 3 11.51 -2.33 -11.98
N TYR A 4 10.60 -1.42 -12.35
CA TYR A 4 9.60 -0.88 -11.43
C TYR A 4 8.70 -1.98 -10.87
N SER A 5 8.10 -2.82 -11.73
CA SER A 5 7.24 -3.92 -11.29
C SER A 5 7.98 -4.92 -10.40
N ALA A 6 9.21 -5.30 -10.76
CA ALA A 6 10.04 -6.19 -9.95
C ALA A 6 10.34 -5.59 -8.56
N SER A 7 10.63 -4.28 -8.48
CA SER A 7 10.83 -3.60 -7.19
C SER A 7 9.58 -3.63 -6.31
N LYS A 8 8.38 -3.50 -6.91
CA LYS A 8 7.11 -3.56 -6.18
C LYS A 8 6.75 -4.98 -5.75
N VAL A 9 7.09 -6.00 -6.54
CA VAL A 9 6.99 -7.41 -6.11
C VAL A 9 7.89 -7.67 -4.90
N ALA A 10 9.14 -7.19 -4.92
CA ALA A 10 10.03 -7.33 -3.78
C ALA A 10 9.50 -6.62 -2.52
N LEU A 11 8.95 -5.40 -2.66
CA LEU A 11 8.29 -4.68 -1.57
C LEU A 11 7.09 -5.45 -0.99
N ASN A 12 6.28 -6.07 -1.85
CA ASN A 12 5.15 -6.89 -1.43
C ASN A 12 5.60 -8.09 -0.58
N ALA A 13 6.64 -8.81 -1.03
CA ALA A 13 7.21 -9.93 -0.29
C ALA A 13 7.80 -9.48 1.07
N ALA A 14 8.58 -8.39 1.08
CA ALA A 14 9.15 -7.82 2.30
C ALA A 14 8.07 -7.44 3.33
N THR A 15 6.94 -6.91 2.87
CA THR A 15 5.79 -6.58 3.73
C THR A 15 5.23 -7.83 4.44
N VAL A 16 5.09 -8.95 3.74
CA VAL A 16 4.62 -10.20 4.37
C VAL A 16 5.63 -10.71 5.41
N CYS A 17 6.93 -10.59 5.14
CA CYS A 17 7.97 -10.96 6.11
C CYS A 17 7.89 -10.10 7.38
N PHE A 18 7.92 -8.77 7.23
CA PHE A 18 7.87 -7.87 8.38
C PHE A 18 6.54 -7.96 9.15
N ALA A 19 5.42 -8.17 8.46
CA ALA A 19 4.14 -8.37 9.12
C ALA A 19 4.13 -9.59 10.06
N LYS A 20 4.90 -10.63 9.75
CA LYS A 20 5.07 -11.81 10.63
C LYS A 20 6.08 -11.53 11.74
N GLU A 21 7.22 -10.95 11.40
CA GLU A 21 8.31 -10.68 12.33
C GLU A 21 7.90 -9.73 13.47
N LEU A 22 7.10 -8.72 13.15
CA LEU A 22 6.70 -7.68 14.11
C LEU A 22 5.31 -7.92 14.72
N ALA A 23 4.71 -9.10 14.46
CA ALA A 23 3.36 -9.42 14.93
C ALA A 23 3.25 -9.44 16.46
N GLU A 24 4.24 -10.00 17.16
CA GLU A 24 4.26 -10.09 18.63
C GLU A 24 4.38 -8.72 19.30
N GLN A 25 4.99 -7.76 18.61
CA GLN A 25 5.09 -6.36 19.06
C GLN A 25 3.79 -5.57 18.80
N GLY A 26 2.80 -6.19 18.16
CA GLY A 26 1.53 -5.56 17.81
C GLY A 26 1.60 -4.57 16.65
N ILE A 27 2.72 -4.51 15.92
CA ILE A 27 2.92 -3.61 14.78
C ILE A 27 2.18 -4.17 13.54
N LYS A 28 1.45 -3.30 12.83
CA LYS A 28 0.69 -3.65 11.63
C LYS A 28 1.40 -3.15 10.38
N ILE A 29 1.61 -4.03 9.41
CA ILE A 29 2.35 -3.71 8.19
C ILE A 29 1.56 -4.19 7.00
N ASN A 30 1.32 -3.32 6.03
CA ASN A 30 0.53 -3.61 4.84
C ASN A 30 1.07 -2.81 3.65
N VAL A 31 0.71 -3.23 2.44
CA VAL A 31 0.96 -2.48 1.22
C VAL A 31 -0.30 -1.75 0.79
N VAL A 32 -0.12 -0.53 0.28
CA VAL A 32 -1.19 0.27 -0.31
C VAL A 32 -0.80 0.71 -1.71
N GLU A 33 -1.68 0.45 -2.68
CA GLU A 33 -1.68 1.04 -4.01
C GLU A 33 -2.56 2.30 -4.00
N PRO A 34 -2.03 3.49 -4.35
CA PRO A 34 -2.79 4.74 -4.33
C PRO A 34 -3.68 4.92 -5.58
N GLY A 35 -3.64 3.98 -6.53
CA GLY A 35 -4.23 4.13 -7.87
C GLY A 35 -3.37 4.98 -8.81
N ASN A 36 -3.95 5.39 -9.95
CA ASN A 36 -3.26 6.21 -10.94
C ASN A 36 -3.42 7.72 -10.64
N VAL A 37 -2.46 8.26 -9.91
CA VAL A 37 -2.48 9.62 -9.34
C VAL A 37 -1.69 10.61 -10.20
N LYS A 38 -2.23 11.82 -10.38
CA LYS A 38 -1.56 12.96 -11.04
C LYS A 38 -0.39 13.47 -10.19
N THR A 39 0.78 12.89 -10.43
CA THR A 39 2.05 13.27 -9.81
C THR A 39 3.14 13.36 -10.87
N ASP A 40 4.29 13.94 -10.54
CA ASP A 40 5.45 14.01 -11.45
C ASP A 40 5.91 12.63 -11.94
N LEU A 41 5.79 11.58 -11.10
CA LEU A 41 6.11 10.20 -11.50
C LEU A 41 5.25 9.72 -12.68
N ASN A 42 4.00 10.17 -12.75
CA ASN A 42 3.06 9.88 -13.82
C ASN A 42 2.96 11.03 -14.84
N GLY A 43 3.91 11.97 -14.84
CA GLY A 43 3.87 13.15 -15.74
C GLY A 43 2.64 14.03 -15.54
N ASN A 44 2.12 14.11 -14.32
CA ASN A 44 0.88 14.79 -13.96
C ASN A 44 -0.36 14.28 -14.74
N THR A 45 -0.28 13.05 -15.26
CA THR A 45 -1.41 12.30 -15.84
C THR A 45 -2.01 11.34 -14.81
N GLY A 46 -3.24 10.89 -15.04
CA GLY A 46 -3.96 9.99 -14.12
C GLY A 46 -5.39 10.44 -13.85
N ALA A 47 -6.18 9.55 -13.26
CA ALA A 47 -7.59 9.81 -12.95
C ALA A 47 -7.77 10.48 -11.58
N LEU A 48 -6.83 10.28 -10.66
CA LEU A 48 -6.94 10.71 -9.26
C LEU A 48 -6.08 11.92 -8.95
N THR A 49 -6.55 12.79 -8.04
CA THR A 49 -5.71 13.84 -7.42
C THR A 49 -4.82 13.24 -6.32
N PRO A 50 -3.73 13.93 -5.90
CA PRO A 50 -2.91 13.52 -4.76
C PRO A 50 -3.73 13.24 -3.49
N GLU A 51 -4.72 14.07 -3.18
CA GLU A 51 -5.59 13.91 -2.01
C GLU A 51 -6.43 12.63 -2.10
N GLN A 52 -6.95 12.32 -3.29
CA GLN A 52 -7.69 11.07 -3.52
C GLN A 52 -6.78 9.85 -3.40
N GLY A 53 -5.57 9.91 -3.94
CA GLY A 53 -4.58 8.83 -3.87
C GLY A 53 -4.02 8.59 -2.46
N ALA A 54 -3.99 9.62 -1.62
CA ALA A 54 -3.57 9.51 -0.21
C ALA A 54 -4.61 8.84 0.68
N MET A 55 -5.89 8.89 0.30
CA MET A 55 -7.00 8.39 1.10
C MET A 55 -6.84 6.93 1.56
N PRO A 56 -6.54 5.93 0.70
CA PRO A 56 -6.36 4.55 1.15
C PRO A 56 -5.18 4.39 2.13
N VAL A 57 -4.12 5.19 1.99
CA VAL A 57 -2.97 5.19 2.91
C VAL A 57 -3.39 5.73 4.28
N ILE A 58 -4.09 6.86 4.30
CA ILE A 58 -4.58 7.50 5.54
C ILE A 58 -5.54 6.56 6.29
N ARG A 59 -6.49 5.93 5.59
CA ARG A 59 -7.44 4.97 6.20
C ARG A 59 -6.70 3.84 6.92
N LEU A 60 -5.62 3.33 6.33
CA LEU A 60 -4.86 2.22 6.91
C LEU A 60 -3.95 2.67 8.05
N ALA A 61 -3.36 3.86 7.93
CA ALA A 61 -2.54 4.46 8.99
C ALA A 61 -3.37 4.78 10.26
N LEU A 62 -4.65 5.12 10.08
CA LEU A 62 -5.61 5.39 11.17
C LEU A 62 -6.42 4.15 11.58
N ALA A 63 -6.13 2.97 11.04
CA ALA A 63 -6.86 1.76 11.38
C ALA A 63 -6.65 1.39 12.86
N GLU A 64 -7.67 0.79 13.47
CA GLU A 64 -7.63 0.37 14.87
C GLU A 64 -6.51 -0.64 15.15
N ARG A 65 -6.15 -0.79 16.43
CA ARG A 65 -5.08 -1.69 16.91
C ARG A 65 -5.25 -3.15 16.46
N HIS A 66 -6.49 -3.60 16.25
CA HIS A 66 -6.81 -4.95 15.75
C HIS A 66 -6.97 -5.01 14.22
N GLY A 67 -6.48 -3.99 13.52
CA GLY A 67 -6.52 -3.88 12.07
C GLY A 67 -5.69 -4.91 11.32
N PRO A 68 -5.81 -4.92 9.98
CA PRO A 68 -5.16 -5.91 9.11
C PRO A 68 -3.63 -5.81 9.19
N THR A 69 -2.95 -6.92 8.96
CA THR A 69 -1.49 -6.98 8.77
C THR A 69 -1.15 -8.01 7.69
N GLY A 70 -0.08 -7.76 6.94
CA GLY A 70 0.40 -8.57 5.82
C GLY A 70 -0.57 -8.62 4.65
N LYS A 71 -1.33 -7.55 4.40
CA LYS A 71 -2.32 -7.47 3.31
C LYS A 71 -1.96 -6.37 2.30
N PHE A 72 -2.60 -6.45 1.14
CA PHE A 72 -2.53 -5.48 0.07
C PHE A 72 -3.87 -4.76 -0.10
N PHE A 73 -3.84 -3.44 -0.22
CA PHE A 73 -5.00 -2.58 -0.39
C PHE A 73 -4.84 -1.68 -1.60
N GLY A 74 -5.93 -1.40 -2.31
CA GLY A 74 -6.05 -0.35 -3.31
C GLY A 74 -7.10 0.69 -2.92
N PRO A 75 -7.49 1.58 -3.85
CA PRO A 75 -8.49 2.63 -3.58
C PRO A 75 -9.83 2.10 -3.06
N GLU A 76 -10.27 0.94 -3.55
CA GLU A 76 -11.54 0.29 -3.18
C GLU A 76 -11.42 -0.73 -2.03
N GLY A 77 -10.26 -0.78 -1.36
CA GLY A 77 -10.01 -1.69 -0.24
C GLY A 77 -9.14 -2.89 -0.60
N ARG A 78 -9.37 -4.03 0.06
CA ARG A 78 -8.44 -5.18 0.03
C ARG A 78 -8.35 -5.80 -1.37
N ARG A 79 -7.13 -6.14 -1.78
CA ARG A 79 -6.81 -6.78 -3.06
C ARG A 79 -6.17 -8.16 -2.82
N PRO A 80 -6.31 -9.11 -3.76
CA PRO A 80 -5.45 -10.29 -3.78
C PRO A 80 -4.01 -9.88 -4.12
N TRP A 81 -3.04 -10.69 -3.71
CA TRP A 81 -1.65 -10.55 -4.15
C TRP A 81 -1.51 -10.85 -5.64
#